data_AF-A0A2S8GE15-F1
#
_entry.id   AF-A0A2S8GE15-F1
#
_cell.length_a   1.000
_cell.length_b   1.000
_cell.length_c   1.000
_cell.angle_alpha   90.00
_cell.angle_beta   90.00
_cell.angle_gamma   90.00
#
_symmetry.space_group_name_H-M   'P 1'
#
loop_
_entity.id
_entity.type
_entity.pdbx_description
1 polymer ?
#
loop_
_entity_poly.entity_id
_entity_poly.type
_entity_poly.pdbx_seq_one_letter_code
_entity_poly.pdbx_strand_id
1 'polypeptide(L)'
;MAAKSRKAGIFFGEYDGKRGVFALTPEAAIEALKKSFRFGDPAECEYALGNTWAQTEDEVGWRIREEVLDVYDIVVELSLTGGRGHVLWTCPFCKRSLSDDCYEGASFPMLFRCGCGGKEKYLIGNLA
;
A
#
# COMPACT_ATOMS: atom_id res chain seq x y z
N MET A 1 10.39 -6.15 23.29
CA MET A 1 9.48 -5.00 23.41
C MET A 1 8.30 -5.23 22.47
N ALA A 2 7.06 -5.02 22.93
CA ALA A 2 5.91 -5.00 22.03
C ALA A 2 6.03 -3.77 21.11
N ALA A 3 5.83 -3.95 19.81
CA ALA A 3 5.77 -2.81 18.88
C ALA A 3 4.63 -1.88 19.36
N LYS A 4 4.87 -0.56 19.38
CA LYS A 4 3.82 0.40 19.76
C LYS A 4 2.94 0.66 18.55
N SER A 5 1.63 0.54 18.71
CA SER A 5 0.68 0.99 17.69
C SER A 5 0.34 2.47 17.87
N ARG A 6 -0.08 3.09 16.77
CA ARG A 6 -0.73 4.40 16.73
C ARG A 6 -1.84 4.40 15.69
N LYS A 7 -2.72 5.40 15.75
CA LYS A 7 -3.69 5.64 14.69
C LYS A 7 -3.04 6.39 13.53
N ALA A 8 -3.35 6.01 12.29
CA ALA A 8 -2.98 6.73 11.09
C ALA A 8 -4.06 6.62 10.02
N GLY A 9 -4.24 7.69 9.24
CA GLY A 9 -5.05 7.67 8.03
C GLY A 9 -4.34 6.86 6.95
N ILE A 10 -5.00 5.82 6.45
CA ILE A 10 -4.56 5.02 5.32
C ILE A 10 -5.52 5.24 4.16
N PHE A 11 -4.98 5.57 2.99
CA PHE A 11 -5.75 5.82 1.78
C PHE A 11 -5.81 4.57 0.92
N PHE A 12 -7.02 4.12 0.61
CA PHE A 12 -7.27 2.95 -0.22
C PHE A 12 -7.82 3.35 -1.57
N GLY A 13 -7.22 2.81 -2.63
CA GLY A 13 -7.82 2.81 -3.94
C GLY A 13 -8.89 1.72 -4.01
N GLU A 14 -10.14 2.11 -4.23
CA GLU A 14 -11.31 1.21 -4.24
C GLU A 14 -12.01 1.26 -5.59
N TYR A 15 -12.43 0.09 -6.08
CA TYR A 15 -13.32 -0.04 -7.23
C TYR A 15 -14.49 -0.94 -6.82
N ASP A 16 -15.71 -0.40 -6.85
CA ASP A 16 -16.94 -1.12 -6.50
C ASP A 16 -16.85 -1.86 -5.14
N GLY A 17 -16.41 -1.14 -4.09
CA GLY A 17 -16.25 -1.68 -2.74
C GLY A 17 -15.03 -2.60 -2.54
N LYS A 18 -14.25 -2.90 -3.59
CA LYS A 18 -13.04 -3.74 -3.50
C LYS A 18 -11.77 -2.90 -3.47
N ARG A 19 -10.94 -3.12 -2.44
CA ARG A 19 -9.65 -2.43 -2.29
C ARG A 19 -8.59 -3.03 -3.22
N GLY A 20 -7.93 -2.18 -3.98
CA GLY A 20 -6.84 -2.52 -4.91
C GLY A 20 -5.46 -2.16 -4.37
N VAL A 21 -5.27 -0.90 -3.94
CA VAL A 21 -3.98 -0.37 -3.44
C VAL A 21 -4.17 0.34 -2.12
N PHE A 22 -3.06 0.63 -1.43
CA PHE A 22 -3.04 1.40 -0.19
C PHE A 22 -1.82 2.33 -0.14
N ALA A 23 -1.96 3.50 0.46
CA ALA A 23 -0.87 4.47 0.65
C ALA A 23 -1.09 5.36 1.89
N LEU A 24 -0.05 6.13 2.25
CA LEU A 24 -0.09 7.10 3.36
C LEU A 24 -0.65 8.47 2.95
N THR A 25 -0.77 8.75 1.65
CA THR A 25 -1.37 9.98 1.13
C THR A 25 -2.31 9.67 -0.03
N PRO A 26 -3.31 10.52 -0.31
CA PRO A 26 -4.22 10.30 -1.42
C PRO A 26 -3.51 10.35 -2.78
N GLU A 27 -2.52 11.23 -2.96
CA GLU A 27 -1.76 11.34 -4.21
C GLU A 27 -0.96 10.06 -4.48
N ALA A 28 -0.32 9.50 -3.44
CA ALA A 28 0.41 8.25 -3.56
C ALA A 28 -0.54 7.07 -3.88
N ALA A 29 -1.75 7.07 -3.34
CA ALA A 29 -2.76 6.06 -3.68
C ALA A 29 -3.21 6.17 -5.15
N ILE A 30 -3.42 7.40 -5.64
CA ILE A 30 -3.76 7.65 -7.05
C ILE A 30 -2.64 7.18 -7.98
N GLU A 31 -1.39 7.53 -7.68
CA GLU A 31 -0.24 7.14 -8.51
C GLU A 31 0.01 5.63 -8.46
N ALA A 32 -0.18 4.98 -7.30
CA ALA A 32 -0.13 3.53 -7.19
C ALA A 32 -1.26 2.84 -7.98
N LEU A 33 -2.48 3.41 -7.97
CA LEU A 33 -3.60 2.90 -8.78
C LEU A 33 -3.28 2.98 -10.26
N LYS A 34 -2.86 4.14 -10.77
CA LYS A 34 -2.54 4.33 -12.20
C LYS A 34 -1.44 3.40 -12.70
N LYS A 35 -0.53 2.97 -11.82
CA LYS A 35 0.54 2.00 -12.13
C LYS A 35 0.10 0.55 -11.96
N SER A 36 -1.06 0.30 -11.36
CA SER A 36 -1.62 -1.03 -11.21
C SER A 36 -2.16 -1.54 -12.54
N PHE A 37 -1.93 -2.82 -12.84
CA PHE A 37 -2.54 -3.50 -13.99
C PHE A 37 -4.09 -3.48 -13.95
N ARG A 38 -4.69 -3.16 -12.81
CA ARG A 38 -6.15 -3.03 -12.65
C ARG A 38 -6.69 -1.71 -13.19
N PHE A 39 -5.86 -0.69 -13.37
CA PHE A 39 -6.27 0.60 -13.90
C PHE A 39 -6.06 0.62 -15.42
N GLY A 40 -7.15 0.65 -16.19
CA GLY A 40 -7.11 0.54 -17.65
C GLY A 40 -8.48 0.27 -18.26
N ASP A 41 -8.54 0.10 -19.57
CA ASP A 41 -9.77 -0.32 -20.26
C ASP A 41 -9.91 -1.85 -20.20
N PRO A 42 -10.98 -2.41 -19.62
CA PRO A 42 -11.25 -3.85 -19.63
C PRO A 42 -11.35 -4.46 -21.04
N ALA A 43 -11.66 -3.66 -22.08
CA ALA A 43 -11.67 -4.12 -23.46
C ALA A 43 -10.25 -4.34 -24.02
N GLU A 44 -9.24 -3.66 -23.47
CA GLU A 44 -7.83 -3.76 -23.88
C GLU A 44 -7.05 -4.73 -23.00
N CYS A 45 -7.42 -4.86 -21.72
CA CYS A 45 -6.75 -5.72 -20.74
C CYS A 45 -7.76 -6.45 -19.85
N GLU A 46 -7.77 -7.79 -19.89
CA GLU A 46 -8.72 -8.62 -19.12
C GLU A 46 -8.61 -8.45 -17.60
N TYR A 47 -7.47 -7.95 -17.11
CA TYR A 47 -7.23 -7.70 -15.68
C TYR A 47 -7.62 -6.28 -15.24
N ALA A 48 -7.92 -5.39 -16.18
CA ALA A 48 -8.34 -4.03 -15.89
C ALA A 48 -9.79 -4.02 -15.38
N LEU A 49 -10.03 -3.18 -14.37
CA LEU A 49 -11.37 -2.94 -13.83
C LEU A 49 -12.01 -1.70 -14.45
N GLY A 50 -11.21 -0.69 -14.77
CA GLY A 50 -11.64 0.56 -15.36
C GLY A 50 -10.56 1.63 -15.27
N ASN A 51 -10.73 2.72 -16.01
CA ASN A 51 -9.81 3.87 -16.05
C ASN A 51 -10.51 5.20 -15.68
N THR A 52 -11.73 5.13 -15.14
CA THR A 52 -12.54 6.29 -14.73
C THR A 52 -12.54 6.48 -13.22
N TRP A 53 -12.70 7.74 -12.80
CA TRP A 53 -12.86 8.13 -11.39
C TRP A 53 -14.32 8.44 -11.12
N ALA A 54 -14.91 7.78 -10.11
CA ALA A 54 -16.27 8.06 -9.70
C ALA A 54 -16.32 9.44 -8.98
N GLN A 55 -17.22 10.31 -9.42
CA GLN A 55 -17.42 11.66 -8.86
C GLN A 55 -18.47 11.66 -7.75
N THR A 56 -19.39 10.69 -7.76
CA THR A 56 -20.45 10.49 -6.77
C THR A 56 -20.35 9.11 -6.14
N GLU A 57 -21.12 8.82 -5.08
CA GLU A 57 -21.12 7.51 -4.40
C GLU A 57 -21.79 6.38 -5.20
N ASP A 58 -22.64 6.72 -6.16
CA ASP A 58 -23.40 5.75 -6.97
C ASP A 58 -22.72 5.43 -8.31
N GLU A 59 -21.72 6.22 -8.71
CA GLU A 59 -20.99 6.02 -9.97
C GLU A 59 -20.04 4.82 -9.94
N VAL A 60 -19.94 4.10 -11.05
CA VAL A 60 -18.90 3.07 -11.21
C VAL A 60 -17.57 3.73 -11.55
N GLY A 61 -16.55 3.48 -10.74
CA GLY A 61 -15.21 3.99 -10.98
C GLY A 61 -14.30 3.84 -9.77
N TRP A 62 -13.04 4.22 -9.96
CA TRP A 62 -12.07 4.28 -8.88
C TRP A 62 -12.42 5.42 -7.91
N ARG A 63 -12.18 5.19 -6.63
CA ARG A 63 -12.26 6.18 -5.56
C ARG A 63 -11.07 6.04 -4.62
N ILE A 64 -10.71 7.12 -3.95
CA ILE A 64 -9.78 7.08 -2.82
C ILE A 64 -10.60 7.22 -1.54
N ARG A 65 -10.51 6.23 -0.65
CA ARG A 65 -11.13 6.27 0.68
C ARG A 65 -10.05 6.35 1.75
N GLU A 66 -10.23 7.24 2.72
CA GLU A 66 -9.40 7.27 3.92
C GLU A 66 -10.04 6.42 5.02
N GLU A 67 -9.22 5.61 5.69
CA GLU A 67 -9.61 4.95 6.94
C GLU A 67 -8.55 5.15 8.00
N VAL A 68 -8.99 5.51 9.21
CA VAL A 68 -8.10 5.64 10.37
C VAL A 68 -7.94 4.27 11.03
N LEU A 69 -6.75 3.69 10.89
CA LEU A 69 -6.44 2.33 11.34
C LEU A 69 -5.32 2.34 12.39
N ASP A 70 -5.27 1.29 13.21
CA ASP A 70 -4.09 0.99 14.02
C ASP A 70 -2.96 0.52 13.11
N VAL A 71 -1.83 1.20 13.20
CA VAL A 71 -0.60 0.90 12.46
C VAL A 71 0.55 0.75 13.45
N TYR A 72 1.54 -0.05 13.06
CA TYR A 72 2.75 -0.25 13.85
C TYR A 72 3.95 0.27 13.09
N ASP A 73 4.74 1.10 13.76
CA ASP A 73 6.02 1.54 13.22
C ASP A 73 7.03 0.38 13.34
N ILE A 74 7.69 0.07 12.23
CA ILE A 74 8.76 -0.93 12.15
C ILE A 74 10.02 -0.29 11.59
N VAL A 75 11.17 -0.87 11.94
CA VAL A 75 12.45 -0.54 11.29
C VAL A 75 12.59 -1.44 10.07
N VAL A 76 13.02 -0.85 8.96
CA VAL A 76 13.28 -1.56 7.70
C VAL A 76 14.70 -1.31 7.24
N GLU A 77 15.24 -2.26 6.50
CA GLU A 77 16.59 -2.20 5.93
C GLU A 77 16.47 -2.02 4.42
N LEU A 78 17.23 -1.07 3.88
CA LEU A 78 17.28 -0.82 2.44
C LEU A 78 18.56 -1.42 1.85
N SER A 79 18.40 -2.33 0.90
CA SER A 79 19.49 -2.89 0.11
C SER A 79 19.41 -2.37 -1.32
N LEU A 80 20.39 -1.57 -1.75
CA LEU A 80 20.49 -1.04 -3.12
C LEU A 80 21.53 -1.84 -3.90
N THR A 81 21.18 -2.33 -5.09
CA THR A 81 22.11 -3.01 -6.00
C THR A 81 21.75 -2.69 -7.45
N GLY A 82 22.66 -2.03 -8.18
CA GLY A 82 22.48 -1.75 -9.61
C GLY A 82 21.25 -0.88 -9.95
N GLY A 83 20.91 0.11 -9.11
CA GLY A 83 19.77 1.02 -9.32
C GLY A 83 18.40 0.43 -8.94
N ARG A 84 18.36 -0.83 -8.48
CA ARG A 84 17.16 -1.45 -7.88
C ARG A 84 17.38 -1.58 -6.38
N GLY A 85 16.33 -1.28 -5.61
CA GLY A 85 16.32 -1.44 -4.17
C GLY A 85 15.39 -2.56 -3.74
N HIS A 86 15.75 -3.22 -2.64
CA HIS A 86 14.83 -4.07 -1.90
C HIS A 86 14.74 -3.53 -0.48
N VAL A 87 13.51 -3.37 0.01
CA VAL A 87 13.25 -3.06 1.42
C VAL A 87 12.97 -4.36 2.14
N LEU A 88 13.85 -4.70 3.09
CA LEU A 88 13.71 -5.85 3.96
C LEU A 88 13.02 -5.44 5.26
N TRP A 89 12.04 -6.22 5.68
CA TRP A 89 11.29 -5.93 6.90
C TRP A 89 10.78 -7.21 7.57
N THR A 90 10.56 -7.15 8.88
CA THR A 90 10.05 -8.30 9.64
C THR A 90 8.73 -7.95 10.30
N CYS A 91 7.71 -8.79 10.05
CA CYS A 91 6.41 -8.62 10.67
C CYS A 91 6.52 -8.81 12.21
N PRO A 92 6.08 -7.84 13.03
CA PRO A 92 6.20 -7.96 14.49
C PRO A 92 5.29 -9.06 15.07
N PHE A 93 4.28 -9.52 14.33
CA PHE A 93 3.31 -10.50 14.78
C PHE A 93 3.71 -11.95 14.43
N CYS A 94 3.89 -12.25 13.15
CA CYS A 94 4.23 -13.61 12.70
C CYS A 94 5.73 -13.87 12.62
N LYS A 95 6.57 -12.85 12.86
CA LYS A 95 8.05 -12.91 12.81
C LYS A 95 8.63 -13.32 11.45
N ARG A 96 7.82 -13.35 10.40
CA ARG A 96 8.26 -13.60 9.03
C ARG A 96 9.00 -12.37 8.50
N SER A 97 10.19 -12.59 7.95
CA SER A 97 10.92 -11.60 7.15
C SER A 97 10.40 -11.61 5.71
N LEU A 98 10.18 -10.43 5.18
CA LEU A 98 9.60 -10.14 3.88
C LEU A 98 10.47 -9.09 3.18
N SER A 99 10.31 -9.00 1.86
CA SER A 99 11.01 -8.02 1.04
C SER A 99 10.03 -7.44 0.03
N ASP A 100 10.10 -6.12 -0.18
CA ASP A 100 9.38 -5.44 -1.25
C ASP A 100 10.37 -4.71 -2.15
N ASP A 101 10.10 -4.71 -3.46
CA ASP A 101 10.90 -3.99 -4.42
C ASP A 101 10.69 -2.48 -4.27
N CYS A 102 11.77 -1.71 -4.36
CA CYS A 102 11.74 -0.26 -4.40
C CYS A 102 12.71 0.28 -5.44
N TYR A 103 12.49 1.53 -5.85
CA TYR A 103 13.37 2.21 -6.79
C TYR A 103 14.38 3.09 -6.03
N GLU A 104 15.47 3.42 -6.71
CA GLU A 104 16.40 4.45 -6.24
C GLU A 104 15.63 5.77 -6.01
N GLY A 105 15.74 6.35 -4.81
CA GLY A 105 14.97 7.54 -4.41
C GLY A 105 13.59 7.26 -3.81
N ALA A 106 13.27 6.03 -3.42
CA ALA A 106 12.07 5.74 -2.65
C ALA A 106 11.99 6.59 -1.36
N SER A 107 10.83 7.18 -1.11
CA SER A 107 10.58 8.00 0.08
C SER A 107 10.09 7.14 1.25
N PHE A 108 10.62 7.42 2.44
CA PHE A 108 10.16 6.85 3.70
C PHE A 108 9.38 7.91 4.51
N PRO A 109 8.41 7.51 5.36
CA PRO A 109 8.03 6.13 5.66
C PRO A 109 7.26 5.44 4.53
N MET A 110 7.38 4.11 4.45
CA MET A 110 6.65 3.26 3.52
C MET A 110 5.57 2.44 4.25
N LEU A 111 4.44 2.20 3.58
CA LEU A 111 3.34 1.40 4.12
C LEU A 111 3.44 -0.05 3.64
N PHE A 112 3.44 -0.98 4.57
CA PHE A 112 3.52 -2.42 4.32
C PHE A 112 2.27 -3.13 4.82
N ARG A 113 2.01 -4.31 4.27
CA ARG A 113 0.94 -5.19 4.74
C ARG A 113 1.45 -6.61 4.87
N CYS A 114 1.28 -7.20 6.06
CA CYS A 114 1.52 -8.65 6.22
C CYS A 114 0.24 -9.45 5.93
N GLY A 115 0.38 -10.61 5.30
CA GLY A 115 -0.71 -11.56 5.06
C GLY A 115 -1.10 -12.39 6.29
N CYS A 116 -0.39 -12.30 7.42
CA CYS A 116 -0.76 -13.04 8.62
C CYS A 116 -2.12 -12.56 9.17
N GLY A 117 -2.94 -13.49 9.67
CA GLY A 117 -4.24 -13.21 10.28
C GLY A 117 -4.18 -12.47 11.63
N GLY A 118 -3.07 -11.78 11.93
CA GLY A 118 -2.98 -10.88 13.07
C GLY A 118 -4.03 -9.76 12.97
N LYS A 119 -4.43 -9.22 14.13
CA LYS A 119 -5.53 -8.24 14.22
C LYS A 119 -5.24 -6.96 13.43
N GLU A 120 -3.98 -6.53 13.34
CA GLU A 120 -3.59 -5.36 12.55
C GLU A 120 -2.72 -5.74 11.34
N LYS A 121 -3.16 -5.31 10.15
CA LYS A 121 -2.57 -5.73 8.87
C LYS A 121 -1.50 -4.78 8.35
N TYR A 122 -1.48 -3.52 8.79
CA TYR A 122 -0.68 -2.44 8.21
C TYR A 122 0.47 -2.00 9.10
N LEU A 123 1.64 -1.79 8.49
CA LEU A 123 2.88 -1.42 9.16
C LEU A 123 3.51 -0.21 8.47
N ILE A 124 4.09 0.70 9.23
CA ILE A 124 4.80 1.87 8.71
C ILE A 124 6.29 1.64 8.90
N GLY A 125 6.99 1.37 7.81
CA GLY A 125 8.43 1.14 7.84
C GLY A 125 9.22 2.43 7.72
N ASN A 126 10.13 2.63 8.67
CA ASN A 126 11.10 3.71 8.69
C ASN A 126 12.49 3.11 8.55
N LEU A 127 13.40 3.80 7.84
CA LEU A 127 14.80 3.41 7.81
C LEU A 127 15.39 3.43 9.23
N ALA A 128 16.32 2.50 9.49
CA ALA A 128 17.11 2.45 10.71
C ALA A 128 17.94 3.72 10.94
#